data_AF-A0A376WYE9-F1
#
_entry.id   AF-A0A376WYE9-F1
#
_cell.length_a   1.000
_cell.length_b   1.000
_cell.length_c   1.000
_cell.angle_alpha   90.00
_cell.angle_beta   90.00
_cell.angle_gamma   90.00
#
_symmetry.space_group_name_H-M   'P 1'
#
loop_
_entity.id
_entity.type
_entity.pdbx_description
1 polymer ?
#
loop_
_entity_poly.entity_id
_entity_poly.type
_entity_poly.pdbx_seq_one_letter_code
_entity_poly.pdbx_strand_id
1 'polypeptide(L)'
;MEELIPPRENIMLEGFTLFTDWLVVEERQRGLTSLRQINRKTREVIGIAFDDPAYVTWIAYNPEPETARLRYGYSSMTTPDTLFELDMDTGERRVLKQTEVPGFMRRITAVNTCG
;
A
#
# COMPACT_ATOMS: atom_id res chain seq x y z
N MET A 1 23.44 -12.39 11.66
CA MET A 1 22.62 -11.50 10.82
C MET A 1 21.37 -12.30 10.51
N GLU A 2 20.22 -11.91 11.07
CA GLU A 2 18.95 -12.59 10.83
C GLU A 2 18.31 -11.96 9.58
N GLU A 3 17.89 -12.80 8.64
CA GLU A 3 17.20 -12.34 7.43
C GLU A 3 15.74 -12.02 7.77
N LEU A 4 15.34 -10.77 7.56
CA LEU A 4 13.99 -10.31 7.92
C LEU A 4 12.94 -10.70 6.88
N ILE A 5 13.32 -10.71 5.60
CA ILE A 5 12.45 -11.06 4.47
C ILE A 5 13.21 -12.04 3.58
N PRO A 6 12.96 -13.34 3.71
CA PRO A 6 13.63 -14.34 2.88
C PRO A 6 13.19 -14.22 1.41
N PRO A 7 14.11 -14.47 0.45
CA PRO A 7 13.77 -14.58 -0.96
C PRO A 7 12.68 -15.61 -1.19
N ARG A 8 11.75 -15.28 -2.10
CA ARG A 8 10.67 -16.17 -2.52
C ARG A 8 10.70 -16.22 -4.04
N GLU A 9 10.80 -17.42 -4.61
CA GLU A 9 11.02 -17.61 -6.06
C GLU A 9 10.02 -16.86 -6.95
N ASN A 10 8.79 -16.72 -6.49
CA ASN A 10 7.69 -16.15 -7.27
C ASN A 10 7.34 -14.70 -6.89
N ILE A 11 8.10 -14.07 -5.99
CA ILE A 11 7.82 -12.73 -5.48
C ILE A 11 9.09 -11.89 -5.52
N MET A 12 9.07 -10.88 -6.37
CA MET A 12 10.14 -9.90 -6.49
C MET A 12 9.92 -8.80 -5.46
N LEU A 13 10.89 -8.57 -4.58
CA LEU A 13 10.93 -7.39 -3.71
C LEU A 13 11.45 -6.20 -4.53
N GLU A 14 10.61 -5.20 -4.79
CA GLU A 14 10.97 -4.03 -5.60
C GLU A 14 11.53 -2.89 -4.75
N GLY A 15 11.07 -2.77 -3.50
CA GLY A 15 11.51 -1.71 -2.60
C GLY A 15 10.91 -1.82 -1.20
N PHE A 16 11.31 -0.90 -0.34
CA PHE A 16 10.78 -0.81 1.01
C PHE A 16 10.86 0.63 1.55
N THR A 17 10.09 0.90 2.60
CA THR A 17 10.17 2.14 3.39
C THR A 17 10.07 1.80 4.86
N LEU A 18 10.89 2.46 5.67
CA LEU A 18 10.99 2.23 7.11
C LEU A 18 10.29 3.34 7.87
N PHE A 19 9.46 2.95 8.82
CA PHE A 19 8.83 3.79 9.84
C PHE A 19 9.29 3.33 11.22
N THR A 20 9.00 4.12 12.26
CA THR A 20 9.37 3.79 13.64
C THR A 20 8.94 2.37 14.03
N ASP A 21 7.67 2.04 13.83
CA ASP A 21 7.11 0.74 14.23
C ASP A 21 6.79 -0.20 13.07
N TRP A 22 6.88 0.28 11.83
CA TRP A 22 6.46 -0.45 10.64
C TRP A 22 7.57 -0.52 9.57
N LEU A 23 7.62 -1.66 8.88
CA LEU A 23 8.34 -1.83 7.62
C LEU A 23 7.31 -2.06 6.52
N VAL A 24 7.31 -1.22 5.49
CA VAL A 24 6.43 -1.39 4.33
C VAL A 24 7.27 -1.87 3.17
N VAL A 25 6.82 -2.93 2.50
CA VAL A 25 7.48 -3.49 1.32
C VAL A 25 6.61 -3.40 0.09
N GLU A 26 7.25 -3.14 -1.04
CA GLU A 26 6.66 -3.17 -2.38
C GLU A 26 7.13 -4.43 -3.09
N GLU A 27 6.18 -5.26 -3.52
CA GLU A 27 6.45 -6.57 -4.08
C GLU A 27 5.68 -6.76 -5.38
N ARG A 28 6.29 -7.47 -6.33
CA ARG A 28 5.66 -7.88 -7.59
C ARG A 28 5.53 -9.39 -7.68
N GLN A 29 4.32 -9.85 -7.98
CA GLN A 29 4.02 -11.24 -8.27
C GLN A 29 3.09 -11.34 -9.47
N ARG A 30 3.43 -12.18 -10.46
CA ARG A 30 2.63 -12.38 -11.69
C ARG A 30 2.25 -11.06 -12.38
N GLY A 31 3.16 -10.07 -12.34
CA GLY A 31 2.97 -8.75 -12.94
C GLY A 31 2.22 -7.73 -12.08
N LEU A 32 1.54 -8.16 -11.01
CA LEU A 32 0.77 -7.30 -10.11
C LEU A 32 1.66 -6.80 -8.96
N THR A 33 1.64 -5.49 -8.69
CA THR A 33 2.30 -4.93 -7.50
C THR A 33 1.41 -5.04 -6.27
N SER A 34 2.04 -5.20 -5.12
CA SER A 34 1.38 -5.33 -3.82
C SER A 34 2.20 -4.62 -2.75
N LEU A 35 1.51 -4.10 -1.74
CA LEU A 35 2.12 -3.52 -0.57
C LEU A 35 1.79 -4.36 0.66
N ARG A 36 2.78 -4.59 1.51
CA ARG A 36 2.58 -5.21 2.83
C ARG A 36 3.24 -4.38 3.90
N GLN A 37 2.53 -4.14 5.00
CA GLN A 37 3.08 -3.57 6.21
C GLN A 37 3.46 -4.70 7.19
N ILE A 38 4.60 -4.54 7.84
CA ILE A 38 5.18 -5.50 8.78
C ILE A 38 5.44 -4.75 10.07
N ASN A 39 4.76 -5.11 11.16
CA ASN A 39 5.03 -4.54 12.46
C ASN A 39 6.38 -5.03 12.98
N ARG A 40 7.27 -4.12 13.30
CA ARG A 40 8.66 -4.45 13.69
C ARG A 40 8.75 -5.07 15.08
N LYS A 41 7.75 -4.82 15.94
CA LYS A 41 7.67 -5.32 17.32
C LYS A 41 6.94 -6.66 17.39
N THR A 42 5.75 -6.74 16.80
CA THR A 42 4.88 -7.92 16.88
C THR A 42 5.13 -8.94 15.76
N ARG A 43 5.86 -8.55 14.70
CA ARG A 43 6.03 -9.32 13.45
C ARG A 43 4.71 -9.59 12.71
N GLU A 44 3.64 -8.90 13.07
CA GLU A 44 2.38 -8.94 12.34
C GLU A 44 2.57 -8.43 10.90
N VAL A 45 1.94 -9.11 9.94
CA VAL A 45 2.04 -8.80 8.52
C VAL A 45 0.64 -8.59 7.97
N ILE A 46 0.41 -7.42 7.37
CA ILE A 46 -0.89 -7.05 6.80
C ILE A 46 -0.67 -6.61 5.36
N GLY A 47 -1.43 -7.18 4.43
CA GLY A 47 -1.45 -6.75 3.03
C GLY A 47 -2.42 -5.60 2.82
N ILE A 48 -2.07 -4.64 1.96
CA ILE A 48 -2.99 -3.58 1.54
C ILE A 48 -3.86 -4.13 0.41
N ALA A 49 -5.17 -4.24 0.67
CA ALA A 49 -6.13 -4.81 -0.26
C ALA A 49 -6.74 -3.77 -1.21
N PHE A 50 -7.05 -4.21 -2.43
CA PHE A 50 -7.62 -3.43 -3.51
C PHE A 50 -8.76 -4.19 -4.19
N ASP A 51 -9.76 -3.45 -4.67
CA ASP A 51 -10.99 -4.06 -5.21
C ASP A 51 -10.90 -4.42 -6.71
N ASP A 52 -9.97 -3.81 -7.47
CA ASP A 52 -9.84 -4.13 -8.89
C ASP A 52 -8.95 -5.38 -9.08
N PRO A 53 -9.27 -6.29 -10.01
CA PRO A 53 -8.46 -7.50 -10.27
C PRO A 53 -7.12 -7.20 -10.95
N ALA A 54 -7.00 -6.05 -11.60
CA ALA A 54 -5.79 -5.58 -12.28
C ALA A 54 -5.57 -4.11 -11.92
N TYR A 55 -4.47 -3.83 -11.23
CA TYR A 55 -4.12 -2.51 -10.75
C TYR A 55 -2.60 -2.35 -10.67
N VAL A 56 -2.17 -1.13 -10.38
CA VAL A 56 -0.82 -0.82 -9.93
C VAL A 56 -0.90 -0.04 -8.63
N THR A 57 -0.02 -0.38 -7.70
CA THR A 57 0.21 0.35 -6.45
C THR A 57 1.71 0.53 -6.24
N TRP A 58 2.08 1.60 -5.54
CA TRP A 58 3.47 1.96 -5.26
C TRP A 58 3.58 2.75 -3.96
N ILE A 59 4.72 2.67 -3.28
CA ILE A 59 4.99 3.53 -2.12
C ILE A 59 5.20 4.97 -2.62
N ALA A 60 4.43 5.92 -2.08
CA ALA A 60 4.56 7.32 -2.45
C ALA A 60 5.63 8.02 -1.60
N TYR A 61 5.71 9.36 -1.69
CA TYR A 61 6.65 10.13 -0.89
C TYR A 61 6.29 10.14 0.60
N ASN A 62 7.15 9.54 1.42
CA ASN A 62 7.04 9.43 2.88
C ASN A 62 8.32 9.99 3.54
N PRO A 63 8.43 11.32 3.74
CA PRO A 63 9.66 11.94 4.24
C PRO A 63 9.86 11.81 5.75
N GLU A 64 8.78 11.60 6.50
CA GLU A 64 8.80 11.54 7.96
C GLU A 64 8.72 10.06 8.39
N PRO A 65 9.80 9.46 8.92
CA PRO A 65 9.76 8.10 9.43
C PRO A 65 9.08 7.98 10.80
N GLU A 66 8.97 9.07 11.57
CA GLU A 66 8.34 9.10 12.89
C GLU A 66 6.81 9.22 12.83
N THR A 67 6.19 8.33 12.05
CA THR A 67 4.73 8.28 11.88
C THR A 67 4.23 6.87 11.60
N ALA A 68 2.96 6.62 11.87
CA ALA A 68 2.24 5.43 11.41
C ALA A 68 1.50 5.65 10.09
N ARG A 69 1.61 6.85 9.49
CA ARG A 69 0.89 7.24 8.28
C ARG A 69 1.68 6.91 7.02
N LEU A 70 1.29 5.85 6.33
CA LEU A 70 1.82 5.49 5.02
C LEU A 70 1.06 6.22 3.91
N ARG A 71 1.78 6.90 3.03
CA ARG A 71 1.26 7.38 1.75
C ARG A 71 1.62 6.41 0.63
N TYR A 72 0.62 6.03 -0.15
CA TYR A 72 0.81 5.14 -1.30
C TYR A 72 -0.12 5.53 -2.45
N GLY A 73 0.34 5.23 -3.67
CA GLY A 73 -0.44 5.44 -4.87
C GLY A 73 -1.18 4.19 -5.29
N TYR A 74 -2.28 4.39 -6.00
CA TYR A 74 -3.10 3.35 -6.60
C TYR A 74 -3.66 3.85 -7.93
N SER A 75 -3.66 2.97 -8.93
CA SER A 75 -4.29 3.24 -10.22
C SER A 75 -4.73 1.93 -10.88
N SER A 76 -5.81 1.98 -11.65
CA SER A 76 -6.28 0.85 -12.44
C SER A 76 -6.96 1.36 -13.72
N MET A 77 -7.28 0.45 -14.65
CA MET A 77 -8.02 0.80 -15.87
C MET A 77 -9.41 1.40 -15.58
N THR A 78 -9.94 1.17 -14.39
CA THR A 78 -11.23 1.64 -13.91
C THR A 78 -11.09 2.68 -12.81
N THR A 79 -9.89 3.01 -12.33
CA THR A 79 -9.69 3.97 -11.24
C THR A 79 -8.51 4.89 -11.56
N PRO A 80 -8.75 6.21 -11.73
CA PRO A 80 -7.69 7.17 -11.93
C PRO A 80 -6.70 7.18 -10.76
N ASP A 81 -5.50 7.70 -11.03
CA ASP A 81 -4.44 7.83 -10.03
C ASP A 81 -4.96 8.46 -8.74
N THR A 82 -4.86 7.69 -7.67
CA THR A 82 -5.37 8.05 -6.35
C THR A 82 -4.24 7.91 -5.34
N LEU A 83 -3.96 9.00 -4.62
CA LEU A 83 -3.05 9.02 -3.49
C LEU A 83 -3.86 8.76 -2.22
N PHE A 84 -3.53 7.67 -1.54
CA PHE A 84 -4.10 7.30 -0.26
C PHE A 84 -3.13 7.62 0.87
N GLU A 85 -3.70 7.79 2.06
CA GLU A 85 -2.98 7.69 3.32
C GLU A 85 -3.64 6.61 4.17
N LEU A 86 -2.81 5.71 4.71
CA LEU A 86 -3.20 4.63 5.62
C LEU A 86 -2.57 4.88 6.98
N ASP A 87 -3.39 4.87 8.02
CA ASP A 87 -2.92 4.67 9.39
C ASP A 87 -2.61 3.18 9.58
N MET A 88 -1.34 2.84 9.72
CA MET A 88 -0.91 1.45 9.83
C MET A 88 -1.27 0.83 11.18
N ASP A 89 -1.53 1.64 12.22
CA ASP A 89 -1.91 1.14 13.54
C ASP A 89 -3.40 0.77 13.59
N THR A 90 -4.24 1.55 12.92
CA THR A 90 -5.71 1.37 12.95
C THR A 90 -6.30 0.71 11.70
N GLY A 91 -5.56 0.71 10.59
CA GLY A 91 -6.05 0.31 9.28
C GLY A 91 -6.92 1.37 8.59
N GLU A 92 -7.11 2.55 9.19
CA GLU A 92 -7.94 3.61 8.62
C GLU A 92 -7.31 4.18 7.35
N ARG A 93 -8.08 4.19 6.25
CA ARG A 93 -7.64 4.67 4.94
C ARG A 93 -8.42 5.92 4.52
N ARG A 94 -7.71 6.94 4.05
CA ARG A 94 -8.30 8.15 3.45
C ARG A 94 -7.69 8.49 2.10
N VAL A 95 -8.48 9.13 1.23
CA VAL A 95 -8.01 9.69 -0.04
C VAL A 95 -7.41 11.07 0.23
N LEU A 96 -6.15 11.29 -0.14
CA LEU A 96 -5.52 12.61 -0.10
C LEU A 96 -5.71 13.38 -1.41
N LYS A 97 -5.65 12.67 -2.53
CA LYS A 97 -5.80 13.25 -3.87
C LYS A 97 -6.29 12.18 -4.83
N GLN A 98 -7.15 12.56 -5.76
CA GLN A 98 -7.47 11.76 -6.94
C GLN A 98 -7.35 12.64 -8.19
N THR A 99 -6.81 12.09 -9.27
CA THR A 99 -6.77 12.77 -10.57
C THR A 99 -8.18 12.92 -11.12
N GLU A 100 -8.57 14.16 -11.39
CA GLU A 100 -9.85 14.46 -12.04
C GLU A 100 -9.79 14.07 -13.52
N VAL A 101 -10.78 13.31 -13.97
CA VAL A 101 -10.97 12.95 -15.37
C VAL A 101 -12.36 13.44 -15.80
N PRO A 102 -12.45 14.43 -16.70
CA PRO A 102 -13.74 14.96 -17.15
C PRO A 102 -14.64 13.85 -17.71
N GLY A 103 -15.89 13.79 -17.25
CA GLY A 103 -16.87 12.79 -17.69
C GLY A 103 -16.72 11.40 -17.05
N PHE A 104 -15.76 11.20 -16.15
CA PHE A 104 -15.58 9.95 -15.43
C PHE A 104 -16.33 9.97 -14.09
N MET A 105 -17.31 9.09 -13.91
CA MET A 105 -17.99 8.87 -12.63
C MET A 105 -17.64 7.49 -12.08
N ARG A 106 -16.74 7.42 -11.09
CA ARG A 106 -16.61 6.25 -10.21
C ARG A 106 -16.89 6.66 -8.78
N ARG A 107 -17.87 6.00 -8.16
CA ARG A 107 -18.18 6.15 -6.75
C ARG A 107 -17.20 5.28 -5.98
N ILE A 108 -16.10 5.86 -5.50
CA ILE A 108 -15.19 5.14 -4.60
C ILE A 108 -15.90 5.01 -3.27
N THR A 109 -16.43 3.84 -2.94
CA THR A 109 -16.89 3.57 -1.59
C THR A 109 -15.64 3.38 -0.75
N ALA A 110 -15.38 4.26 0.22
CA ALA A 110 -14.40 4.00 1.25
C ALA A 110 -14.90 2.80 2.08
N VAL A 111 -14.50 1.59 1.69
CA VAL A 111 -14.78 0.39 2.47
C VAL A 111 -13.85 0.42 3.68
N ASN A 112 -14.39 0.83 4.82
CA ASN A 112 -13.89 0.47 6.13
C ASN A 112 -14.19 -1.01 6.33
N THR A 113 -13.22 -1.90 6.15
CA THR A 113 -13.15 -3.19 6.84
C THR A 113 -11.78 -3.81 6.60
N CYS A 114 -10.89 -3.69 7.60
CA CYS A 114 -9.93 -4.74 7.90
C CYS A 114 -10.69 -5.84 8.64
N GLY A 115 -10.57 -7.08 8.18
CA GLY A 115 -11.09 -8.28 8.82
C GLY A 115 -10.10 -9.42 8.61
#